data_AF-A0A948CZN2-F1
#
_entry.id   AF-A0A948CZN2-F1
#
_cell.length_a   1.000
_cell.length_b   1.000
_cell.length_c   1.000
_cell.angle_alpha   90.00
_cell.angle_beta   90.00
_cell.angle_gamma   90.00
#
_symmetry.space_group_name_H-M   'P 1'
#
loop_
_entity.id
_entity.type
_entity.pdbx_description
1 polymer ?
#
loop_
_entity_poly.entity_id
_entity_poly.type
_entity_poly.pdbx_seq_one_letter_code
_entity_poly.pdbx_strand_id
1 'polypeptide(L)'
;MNKTGSIIIKETLIKNITIIVLGVLFFSTIKGSLNDINSSNISDLLLITSILLVTVCFANFTFSYKHSKFRARLLSHITTSIFMVLILFLLEVMVISIGIVYSSIYELIFTFSLLLYIGVALFDFWDAMRLAES
;
A
#
# COMPACT_ATOMS: atom_id res chain seq x y z
N MET A 1 -1.71 -3.85 28.90
CA MET A 1 -1.60 -4.46 27.55
C MET A 1 -1.05 -5.86 27.69
N ASN A 2 -1.74 -6.89 27.17
CA ASN A 2 -1.30 -8.28 27.27
C ASN A 2 0.01 -8.48 26.47
N LYS A 3 0.94 -9.35 26.90
CA LYS A 3 2.23 -9.55 26.21
C LYS A 3 2.06 -9.87 24.71
N THR A 4 1.02 -10.63 24.36
CA THR A 4 0.66 -10.98 22.98
C THR A 4 0.29 -9.76 22.14
N GLY A 5 -0.47 -8.82 22.70
CA GLY A 5 -0.90 -7.61 22.00
C GLY A 5 0.28 -6.68 21.65
N SER A 6 1.26 -6.58 22.55
CA SER A 6 2.48 -5.81 22.26
C SER A 6 3.33 -6.41 21.15
N ILE A 7 3.28 -7.73 20.94
CA ILE A 7 4.01 -8.39 19.86
C ILE A 7 3.34 -8.08 18.52
N ILE A 8 2.02 -8.18 18.43
CA ILE A 8 1.26 -7.92 17.20
C ILE A 8 1.48 -6.49 16.69
N ILE A 9 1.44 -5.50 17.58
CA ILE A 9 1.68 -4.09 17.19
C ILE A 9 3.10 -3.91 16.66
N LYS A 10 4.10 -4.55 17.26
CA LYS A 10 5.49 -4.52 16.79
C LYS A 10 5.64 -5.19 15.43
N GLU A 11 5.00 -6.35 15.22
CA GLU A 11 4.97 -7.04 13.92
C GLU A 11 4.38 -6.13 12.83
N THR A 12 3.27 -5.45 13.12
CA THR A 12 2.63 -4.49 12.20
C THR A 12 3.50 -3.27 11.92
N LEU A 13 4.20 -2.75 12.93
CA LEU A 13 5.14 -1.63 12.76
C LEU A 13 6.31 -2.02 11.85
N ILE A 14 6.96 -3.15 12.15
CA ILE A 14 8.08 -3.66 11.34
C ILE A 14 7.62 -3.88 9.90
N LYS A 15 6.45 -4.51 9.71
CA LYS A 15 5.84 -4.71 8.39
C LYS A 15 5.73 -3.39 7.61
N ASN A 16 5.07 -2.38 8.18
CA ASN A 16 4.84 -1.11 7.47
C ASN A 16 6.15 -0.39 7.14
N ILE A 17 7.13 -0.40 8.07
CA ILE A 17 8.47 0.15 7.81
C ILE A 17 9.15 -0.59 6.65
N THR A 18 9.12 -1.93 6.65
CA THR A 18 9.69 -2.73 5.56
C THR A 18 9.05 -2.39 4.22
N ILE A 19 7.73 -2.20 4.18
CA ILE A 19 7.01 -1.87 2.95
C ILE A 19 7.42 -0.48 2.43
N ILE A 20 7.54 0.52 3.31
CA ILE A 20 8.02 1.86 2.93
C ILE A 20 9.45 1.79 2.38
N VAL A 21 10.34 1.04 3.04
CA VAL A 21 11.71 0.84 2.57
C VAL A 21 11.72 0.19 1.19
N LEU A 22 10.87 -0.81 0.94
CA LEU A 22 10.72 -1.41 -0.38
C LEU A 22 10.24 -0.39 -1.42
N GLY A 23 9.25 0.44 -1.11
CA GLY A 23 8.83 1.54 -2.00
C GLY A 23 10.00 2.42 -2.40
N VAL A 24 10.74 2.95 -1.43
CA VAL A 24 11.90 3.82 -1.68
C VAL A 24 12.97 3.13 -2.54
N LEU A 25 13.27 1.86 -2.27
CA LEU A 25 14.27 1.09 -3.03
C LEU A 25 13.83 0.86 -4.48
N PHE A 26 12.55 0.59 -4.72
CA PHE A 26 12.01 0.30 -6.05
C PHE A 26 11.55 1.54 -6.83
N PHE A 27 11.41 2.70 -6.16
CA PHE A 27 10.95 3.94 -6.78
C PHE A 27 11.76 4.32 -8.03
N SER A 28 13.09 4.25 -7.96
CA SER A 28 13.96 4.58 -9.11
C SER A 28 13.76 3.59 -10.26
N THR A 29 13.57 2.31 -9.95
CA THR A 29 13.33 1.26 -10.95
C THR A 29 11.99 1.48 -11.64
N ILE A 30 10.92 1.72 -10.87
CA ILE A 30 9.58 2.01 -11.40
C ILE A 30 9.63 3.27 -12.29
N LYS A 31 10.26 4.34 -11.82
CA LYS A 31 10.41 5.58 -12.59
C LYS A 31 11.18 5.36 -13.89
N GLY A 32 12.27 4.59 -13.85
CA GLY A 32 13.02 4.21 -15.05
C GLY A 32 12.15 3.49 -16.06
N SER A 33 11.43 2.45 -15.64
CA SER A 33 10.53 1.68 -16.50
C SER A 33 9.39 2.52 -17.09
N LEU A 34 8.88 3.52 -16.37
CA LEU A 34 7.80 4.39 -16.85
C LEU A 34 8.27 5.45 -17.85
N ASN A 35 9.53 5.90 -17.76
CA ASN A 35 10.09 6.85 -18.72
C ASN A 35 10.30 6.24 -20.11
N ASP A 36 10.44 4.91 -20.19
CA ASP A 36 10.59 4.17 -21.45
C ASP A 36 9.24 3.93 -22.17
N ILE A 37 8.11 4.23 -21.50
CA ILE A 37 6.78 4.06 -22.07
C ILE A 37 6.44 5.25 -22.97
N ASN A 38 5.88 4.98 -24.15
CA ASN A 38 5.37 6.03 -25.02
C ASN A 38 4.27 6.84 -24.31
N SER A 39 4.42 8.17 -24.31
CA SER A 39 3.47 9.12 -23.73
C SER A 39 2.00 8.88 -24.13
N SER A 40 1.75 8.38 -25.34
CA SER A 40 0.39 8.04 -25.82
C SER A 40 -0.29 6.95 -25.00
N ASN A 41 0.49 6.07 -24.36
CA ASN A 41 -0.01 4.90 -23.63
C ASN A 41 -0.13 5.17 -22.12
N ILE A 42 0.30 6.33 -21.64
CA ILE A 42 0.27 6.66 -20.20
C ILE A 42 -1.17 6.77 -19.69
N SER A 43 -2.09 7.29 -20.50
CA SER A 43 -3.52 7.37 -20.15
C SER A 43 -4.13 5.98 -19.90
N ASP A 44 -3.82 5.02 -20.76
CA ASP A 44 -4.30 3.63 -20.62
C ASP A 44 -3.68 2.96 -19.39
N LEU A 45 -2.39 3.21 -19.14
CA LEU A 45 -1.72 2.73 -17.94
C LEU A 45 -2.38 3.29 -16.67
N LEU A 46 -2.65 4.60 -16.62
CA LEU A 46 -3.34 5.23 -15.48
C LEU A 46 -4.72 4.62 -15.23
N LEU A 47 -5.48 4.32 -16.30
CA LEU A 47 -6.77 3.67 -16.19
C LEU A 47 -6.61 2.26 -15.58
N ILE A 48 -5.70 1.44 -16.09
CA ILE A 48 -5.43 0.09 -15.55
C ILE A 48 -4.97 0.17 -14.09
N THR A 49 -4.03 1.06 -13.78
CA THR A 49 -3.50 1.28 -12.43
C THR A 49 -4.60 1.69 -11.47
N SER A 50 -5.54 2.55 -11.88
CA SER A 50 -6.66 2.97 -11.03
C SER A 50 -7.61 1.82 -10.67
N ILE A 51 -7.93 0.95 -11.65
CA ILE A 51 -8.79 -0.21 -11.44
C ILE A 51 -8.11 -1.21 -10.49
N LEU A 52 -6.83 -1.48 -10.71
CA LEU A 52 -6.04 -2.36 -9.85
C LEU A 52 -5.94 -1.79 -8.43
N LEU A 53 -5.70 -0.49 -8.28
CA LEU A 53 -5.59 0.16 -6.98
C LEU A 53 -6.89 0.02 -6.18
N VAL A 54 -8.03 0.31 -6.80
CA VAL A 54 -9.35 0.13 -6.17
C VAL A 54 -9.55 -1.33 -5.76
N THR A 55 -9.25 -2.28 -6.65
CA THR A 55 -9.40 -3.72 -6.39
C THR A 55 -8.55 -4.18 -5.21
N VAL A 56 -7.28 -3.77 -5.16
CA VAL A 56 -6.37 -4.14 -4.08
C VAL A 56 -6.77 -3.48 -2.76
N CYS A 57 -7.25 -2.23 -2.78
CA CYS A 57 -7.81 -1.58 -1.59
C CYS A 57 -9.01 -2.36 -1.03
N PHE A 58 -9.96 -2.76 -1.89
CA PHE A 58 -11.09 -3.59 -1.47
C PHE A 58 -10.64 -4.93 -0.89
N ALA A 59 -9.68 -5.60 -1.53
CA ALA A 59 -9.11 -6.84 -1.02
C ALA A 59 -8.46 -6.61 0.36
N ASN A 60 -7.63 -5.58 0.52
CA ASN A 60 -6.94 -5.28 1.77
C ASN A 60 -7.91 -4.99 2.92
N PHE A 61 -9.00 -4.25 2.67
CA PHE A 61 -10.02 -3.98 3.69
C PHE A 61 -10.92 -5.17 3.98
N THR A 62 -11.14 -6.06 3.01
CA THR A 62 -11.94 -7.29 3.19
C THR A 62 -11.18 -8.34 4.00
N PHE A 63 -9.88 -8.49 3.75
CA PHE A 63 -9.00 -9.36 4.51
C PHE A 63 -8.60 -8.71 5.85
N SER A 64 -9.60 -8.45 6.71
CA SER A 64 -9.39 -8.04 8.10
C SER A 64 -9.06 -9.25 8.98
N TYR A 65 -8.18 -9.04 9.95
CA TYR A 65 -7.80 -10.05 10.94
C TYR A 65 -8.99 -10.53 11.80
N LYS A 66 -10.12 -9.82 11.79
CA LYS A 66 -11.34 -10.16 12.55
C LYS A 66 -11.87 -11.57 12.25
N HIS A 67 -11.59 -12.12 11.06
CA HIS A 67 -12.05 -13.44 10.66
C HIS A 67 -10.98 -14.54 10.77
N SER A 68 -9.73 -14.20 11.08
CA SER A 68 -8.65 -15.19 11.19
C SER A 68 -8.53 -15.72 12.62
N LYS A 69 -8.74 -17.05 12.78
CA LYS A 69 -8.37 -17.76 14.00
C LYS A 69 -6.86 -17.55 14.26
N PHE A 70 -6.42 -17.58 15.52
CA PHE A 70 -5.02 -17.40 15.95
C PHE A 70 -3.98 -18.23 15.14
N ARG A 71 -4.39 -19.40 14.60
CA ARG A 71 -3.56 -20.26 13.74
C ARG A 71 -3.29 -19.72 12.32
N ALA A 72 -4.08 -18.77 11.83
CA ALA A 72 -3.91 -18.15 10.52
C ALA A 72 -3.25 -16.76 10.58
N ARG A 73 -2.72 -16.36 11.75
CA ARG A 73 -2.13 -15.03 12.00
C ARG A 73 -1.03 -14.68 10.99
N LEU A 74 -0.09 -15.60 10.77
CA LEU A 74 1.02 -15.40 9.83
C LEU A 74 0.51 -15.19 8.40
N LEU A 75 -0.49 -15.98 7.99
CA LEU A 75 -1.08 -15.87 6.66
C LEU A 75 -1.77 -14.51 6.48
N SER A 76 -2.52 -14.04 7.49
CA SER A 76 -3.12 -12.69 7.47
C SER A 76 -2.08 -11.58 7.37
N HIS A 77 -0.97 -11.67 8.12
CA HIS A 77 0.12 -10.68 8.00
C HIS A 77 0.76 -10.70 6.61
N ILE A 78 1.02 -11.88 6.04
CA ILE A 78 1.62 -11.99 4.70
C ILE A 78 0.65 -11.45 3.65
N THR A 79 -0.62 -11.82 3.69
CA THR A 79 -1.63 -11.38 2.72
C THR A 79 -1.83 -9.86 2.76
N THR A 80 -1.98 -9.27 3.95
CA THR A 80 -2.09 -7.81 4.09
C THR A 80 -0.79 -7.10 3.69
N SER A 81 0.38 -7.71 3.95
CA SER A 81 1.67 -7.17 3.48
C SER A 81 1.71 -7.08 1.96
N ILE A 82 1.33 -8.15 1.26
CA ILE A 82 1.32 -8.20 -0.21
C ILE A 82 0.41 -7.11 -0.77
N PHE A 83 -0.81 -6.98 -0.23
CA PHE A 83 -1.74 -5.95 -0.71
C PHE A 83 -1.25 -4.54 -0.42
N MET A 84 -0.65 -4.27 0.75
CA MET A 84 -0.09 -2.95 1.03
C MET A 84 1.14 -2.62 0.17
N VAL A 85 1.99 -3.59 -0.16
CA VAL A 85 3.07 -3.41 -1.15
C VAL A 85 2.49 -3.05 -2.52
N LEU A 86 1.47 -3.80 -2.96
CA LEU A 86 0.80 -3.52 -4.24
C LEU A 86 0.16 -2.14 -4.25
N ILE A 87 -0.51 -1.72 -3.17
CA ILE A 87 -1.06 -0.37 -3.03
C ILE A 87 0.06 0.66 -3.17
N LEU A 88 1.17 0.50 -2.45
CA LEU A 88 2.30 1.43 -2.52
C LEU A 88 2.85 1.57 -3.94
N PHE A 89 3.13 0.45 -4.61
CA PHE A 89 3.66 0.48 -5.98
C PHE A 89 2.67 1.05 -6.98
N LEU A 90 1.37 0.74 -6.86
CA LEU A 90 0.33 1.31 -7.73
C LEU A 90 0.20 2.83 -7.52
N LEU A 91 0.32 3.31 -6.29
CA LEU A 91 0.36 4.74 -5.99
C LEU A 91 1.61 5.41 -6.55
N GLU A 92 2.78 4.78 -6.44
CA GLU A 92 4.02 5.29 -7.06
C GLU A 92 3.89 5.39 -8.58
N VAL A 93 3.39 4.34 -9.23
CA VAL A 93 3.12 4.34 -10.68
C VAL A 93 2.19 5.49 -11.05
N MET A 94 1.07 5.64 -10.34
CA MET A 94 0.10 6.70 -10.59
C MET A 94 0.72 8.10 -10.45
N VAL A 95 1.46 8.34 -9.37
CA VAL A 95 2.13 9.62 -9.10
C VAL A 95 3.18 9.94 -10.17
N ILE A 96 4.01 8.97 -10.53
CA ILE A 96 5.05 9.17 -11.54
C ILE A 96 4.42 9.44 -12.91
N SER A 97 3.45 8.62 -13.33
CA SER A 97 2.74 8.79 -14.60
C SER A 97 2.04 10.15 -14.69
N ILE A 98 1.40 10.60 -13.61
CA ILE A 98 0.81 11.95 -13.57
C ILE A 98 1.88 13.03 -13.61
N GLY A 99 3.02 12.85 -12.94
CA GLY A 99 4.14 13.80 -13.02
C GLY A 99 4.72 13.96 -14.42
N ILE A 100 4.68 12.89 -15.24
CA ILE A 100 5.13 12.89 -16.64
C ILE A 100 4.14 13.67 -17.53
N VAL A 101 2.83 13.46 -17.36
CA VAL A 101 1.80 14.03 -18.25
C VAL A 101 1.29 15.39 -17.78
N TYR A 102 1.11 15.56 -16.48
CA TYR A 102 0.49 16.72 -15.83
C TYR A 102 1.37 17.25 -14.68
N SER A 103 2.57 17.72 -15.04
CA SER A 103 3.56 18.21 -14.06
C SER A 103 3.03 19.28 -13.10
N SER A 104 2.07 20.11 -13.52
CA SER A 104 1.47 21.17 -12.71
C SER A 104 0.64 20.68 -11.52
N ILE A 105 0.11 19.45 -11.57
CA ILE A 105 -0.70 18.85 -10.49
C ILE A 105 0.03 17.74 -9.74
N TYR A 106 1.31 17.51 -10.07
CA TYR A 106 2.12 16.44 -9.48
C TYR A 106 2.13 16.49 -7.95
N GLU A 107 2.43 17.65 -7.35
CA GLU A 107 2.54 17.81 -5.90
C GLU A 107 1.23 17.51 -5.17
N LEU A 108 0.10 17.92 -5.77
CA LEU A 108 -1.23 17.65 -5.25
C LEU A 108 -1.52 16.14 -5.23
N ILE A 109 -1.25 15.46 -6.35
CA ILE A 109 -1.48 14.02 -6.48
C ILE A 109 -0.52 13.20 -5.63
N PHE A 110 0.74 13.64 -5.49
CA PHE A 110 1.68 13.06 -4.55
C PHE A 110 1.15 13.15 -3.12
N THR A 111 0.67 14.32 -2.72
CA THR A 111 0.10 14.55 -1.38
C THR A 111 -1.12 13.67 -1.13
N PHE A 112 -2.03 13.57 -2.11
CA PHE A 112 -3.21 12.70 -2.00
C PHE A 112 -2.85 11.22 -1.92
N SER A 113 -1.89 10.77 -2.73
CA SER A 113 -1.38 9.40 -2.69
C SER A 113 -0.72 9.08 -1.35
N LEU A 114 0.05 10.02 -0.81
CA LEU A 114 0.68 9.89 0.51
C LEU A 114 -0.38 9.77 1.61
N LEU A 115 -1.40 10.65 1.62
CA LEU A 115 -2.49 10.60 2.60
C LEU A 115 -3.28 9.30 2.50
N LEU A 116 -3.55 8.81 1.28
CA LEU A 116 -4.22 7.54 1.06
C LEU A 116 -3.41 6.37 1.63
N TYR A 117 -2.10 6.33 1.36
CA TYR A 117 -1.22 5.29 1.90
C TYR A 117 -1.16 5.33 3.44
N ILE A 118 -1.05 6.53 4.03
CA ILE A 118 -1.11 6.72 5.49
C ILE A 118 -2.44 6.18 6.04
N GLY A 119 -3.56 6.48 5.39
CA GLY A 119 -4.88 5.97 5.78
C GLY A 119 -4.95 4.44 5.78
N VAL A 120 -4.39 3.79 4.75
CA VAL A 120 -4.32 2.32 4.66
C VAL A 120 -3.43 1.74 5.76
N ALA A 121 -2.26 2.33 6.01
CA ALA A 121 -1.36 1.89 7.07
C ALA A 121 -2.00 2.03 8.46
N LEU A 122 -2.68 3.15 8.72
CA LEU A 122 -3.41 3.36 9.98
C LEU A 122 -4.57 2.37 10.16
N PHE A 123 -5.27 2.02 9.08
CA PHE A 123 -6.30 0.97 9.13
C PHE A 123 -5.70 -0.39 9.55
N ASP A 124 -4.54 -0.74 9.01
CA ASP A 124 -3.84 -1.98 9.35
C ASP A 124 -3.36 -1.99 10.81
N PHE A 125 -2.88 -0.86 11.36
CA PHE A 125 -2.62 -0.72 12.79
C PHE A 125 -3.88 -0.86 13.64
N TRP A 126 -4.98 -0.21 13.22
CA TRP A 126 -6.25 -0.29 13.93
C TRP A 126 -6.77 -1.73 13.99
N ASP A 127 -6.70 -2.47 12.87
CA ASP A 127 -7.13 -3.85 12.82
C ASP A 127 -6.25 -4.76 13.70
N ALA A 128 -4.95 -4.51 13.73
CA ALA A 128 -4.01 -5.20 14.61
C ALA A 128 -4.27 -4.92 16.11
N MET A 129 -4.64 -3.69 16.48
CA MET A 129 -4.99 -3.34 17.87
C MET A 129 -6.26 -4.06 18.33
N ARG A 130 -7.25 -4.23 17.46
CA ARG A 130 -8.48 -4.97 17.81
C ARG A 130 -8.22 -6.44 18.14
N LEU A 131 -7.27 -7.07 17.45
CA LEU A 131 -6.81 -8.42 17.80
C LEU A 131 -6.04 -8.46 19.13
N ALA A 132 -5.29 -7.41 19.44
CA ALA A 132 -4.49 -7.35 20.66
C ALA A 132 -5.35 -7.22 21.93
N GLU A 133 -6.58 -6.72 21.79
CA GLU A 133 -7.57 -6.54 22.85
C GLU A 133 -8.49 -7.75 23.06
N SER A 134 -8.63 -8.62 22.05
CA SER A 134 -9.42 -9.87 22.12
C SER A 134 -8.65 -11.02 22.77
#